data_AF-A0A154IG83-F1
#
_entry.id   AF-A0A154IG83-F1
#
_cell.length_a   1.000
_cell.length_b   1.000
_cell.length_c   1.000
_cell.angle_alpha   90.00
_cell.angle_beta   90.00
_cell.angle_gamma   90.00
#
_symmetry.space_group_name_H-M   'P 1'
#
loop_
_entity.id
_entity.type
_entity.pdbx_description
1 polymer ?
#
loop_
_entity_poly.entity_id
_entity_poly.type
_entity_poly.pdbx_seq_one_letter_code
_entity_poly.pdbx_strand_id
1 'polypeptide(L)'
;MSDKEKFASSDLVVRGRMKSVTVGVDMPDPQARREVPRITSGEFEIERVLKGTFKGNTVPIYTGFGTGDCGRLGEFIGAAYIYPDKKMSVVEFGLSKSEFEGQTFYFTRICDYAKFPEQ
;
A
#
# COMPACT_ATOMS: atom_id res chain seq x y z
N MET A 1 5.94 1.67 18.01
CA MET A 1 5.30 2.95 17.64
C MET A 1 3.80 2.80 17.77
N SER A 2 3.16 3.77 18.43
CA SER A 2 1.72 3.97 18.44
C SER A 2 1.20 4.30 17.04
N ASP A 3 -0.11 4.14 16.82
CA ASP A 3 -0.71 4.46 15.52
C ASP A 3 -0.61 5.95 15.18
N LYS A 4 -0.63 6.82 16.20
CA LYS A 4 -0.37 8.25 16.01
C LYS A 4 1.03 8.51 15.46
N GLU A 5 2.05 7.83 15.99
CA GLU A 5 3.42 7.95 15.50
C GLU A 5 3.56 7.40 14.08
N LYS A 6 2.96 6.23 13.79
CA LYS A 6 2.98 5.64 12.44
C LYS A 6 2.25 6.52 11.40
N PHE A 7 1.13 7.13 11.78
CA PHE A 7 0.42 8.10 10.94
C PHE A 7 1.31 9.32 10.69
N ALA A 8 1.95 9.84 11.75
CA ALA A 8 2.85 10.98 11.68
C ALA A 8 4.12 10.70 10.86
N SER A 9 4.60 9.45 10.78
CA SER A 9 5.77 9.07 9.99
C SER A 9 5.49 8.76 8.51
N SER A 10 4.22 8.59 8.12
CA SER A 10 3.85 8.24 6.72
C SER A 10 3.95 9.45 5.78
N ASP A 11 4.45 9.32 4.55
CA ASP A 11 4.47 10.44 3.59
C ASP A 11 3.07 10.78 3.08
N LEU A 12 2.24 9.74 2.90
CA LEU A 12 0.86 9.82 2.43
C LEU A 12 0.00 8.88 3.28
N VAL A 13 -1.20 9.30 3.67
CA VAL A 13 -2.20 8.39 4.25
C VAL A 13 -3.45 8.47 3.41
N VAL A 14 -3.89 7.33 2.89
CA VAL A 14 -5.08 7.22 2.04
C VAL A 14 -6.11 6.31 2.68
N ARG A 15 -7.37 6.66 2.50
CA ARG A 15 -8.54 5.85 2.80
C ARG A 15 -9.23 5.48 1.49
N GLY A 16 -9.61 4.23 1.35
CA GLY A 16 -10.17 3.75 0.10
C GLY A 16 -10.34 2.24 0.05
N ARG A 17 -10.39 1.68 -1.15
CA ARG A 17 -10.71 0.28 -1.40
C ARG A 17 -9.70 -0.36 -2.33
N MET A 18 -9.30 -1.59 -2.04
CA MET A 18 -8.38 -2.35 -2.87
C MET A 18 -9.15 -3.02 -4.01
N LYS A 19 -8.94 -2.61 -5.26
CA LYS A 19 -9.68 -3.13 -6.40
C LYS A 19 -9.10 -4.42 -6.97
N SER A 20 -7.77 -4.50 -7.04
CA SER A 20 -7.07 -5.66 -7.56
C SER A 20 -5.71 -5.83 -6.88
N VAL A 21 -5.19 -7.05 -6.87
CA VAL A 21 -3.86 -7.38 -6.34
C VAL A 21 -3.13 -8.22 -7.38
N THR A 22 -1.92 -7.81 -7.72
CA THR A 22 -1.00 -8.55 -8.59
C THR A 22 0.23 -8.93 -7.81
N VAL A 23 0.57 -10.21 -7.85
CA VAL A 23 1.70 -10.78 -7.12
C VAL A 23 2.85 -11.05 -8.09
N GLY A 24 4.08 -10.70 -7.68
CA GLY A 24 5.27 -10.93 -8.49
C GLY A 24 5.47 -9.89 -9.59
N VAL A 25 5.08 -8.64 -9.35
CA VAL A 25 5.40 -7.54 -10.26
C VAL A 25 6.86 -7.13 -10.08
N ASP A 26 7.52 -6.80 -11.17
CA ASP A 26 8.88 -6.28 -11.14
C ASP A 26 8.87 -4.88 -10.53
N MET A 27 9.56 -4.69 -9.41
CA MET A 27 9.73 -3.39 -8.79
C MET A 27 10.99 -2.72 -9.35
N PRO A 28 10.86 -1.52 -9.93
CA PRO A 28 12.02 -0.76 -10.35
C PRO A 28 12.84 -0.35 -9.10
N ASP A 29 13.97 -1.00 -8.86
CA ASP A 29 14.86 -0.74 -7.73
C ASP A 29 16.26 -0.31 -8.23
N PRO A 30 16.70 0.93 -7.96
CA PRO A 30 18.03 1.42 -8.36
C PRO A 30 19.18 0.65 -7.73
N GLN A 31 18.93 -0.06 -6.62
CA GLN A 31 19.94 -0.82 -5.88
C GLN A 31 19.95 -2.32 -6.22
N ALA A 32 19.04 -2.77 -7.10
CA ALA A 32 19.02 -4.13 -7.60
C ALA A 32 20.27 -4.43 -8.44
N ARG A 33 21.35 -4.88 -7.79
CA ARG A 33 22.64 -5.11 -8.45
C ARG A 33 22.63 -6.26 -9.45
N ARG A 34 21.64 -7.17 -9.40
CA ARG A 34 21.60 -8.39 -10.25
C ARG A 34 20.21 -8.92 -10.60
N GLU A 35 19.20 -8.74 -9.75
CA GLU A 35 17.84 -9.25 -9.99
C GLU A 35 16.82 -8.18 -9.60
N VAL A 36 15.86 -7.92 -10.49
CA VAL A 36 14.77 -6.99 -10.23
C VAL A 36 13.88 -7.59 -9.14
N PRO A 37 13.71 -6.95 -7.98
CA PRO A 37 12.92 -7.50 -6.91
C PRO A 37 11.47 -7.64 -7.37
N ARG A 38 10.92 -8.83 -7.18
CA ARG A 38 9.50 -9.09 -7.43
C ARG A 38 8.73 -8.78 -6.16
N ILE A 39 7.62 -8.05 -6.27
CA ILE A 39 6.84 -7.55 -5.13
C ILE A 39 5.34 -7.76 -5.39
N THR A 40 4.50 -7.47 -4.38
CA THR A 40 3.05 -7.38 -4.56
C THR A 40 2.65 -5.94 -4.84
N SER A 41 1.73 -5.74 -5.80
CA SER A 41 1.10 -4.46 -6.10
C SER A 41 -0.41 -4.56 -5.93
N GLY A 42 -1.01 -3.53 -5.35
CA GLY A 42 -2.45 -3.37 -5.22
C GLY A 42 -2.92 -2.12 -5.95
N GLU A 43 -3.92 -2.26 -6.82
CA GLU A 43 -4.61 -1.11 -7.42
C GLU A 43 -5.62 -0.57 -6.39
N PHE A 44 -5.31 0.59 -5.81
CA PHE A 44 -6.09 1.16 -4.72
C PHE A 44 -6.92 2.34 -5.19
N GLU A 45 -8.24 2.27 -5.04
CA GLU A 45 -9.16 3.38 -5.28
C GLU A 45 -9.20 4.30 -4.06
N ILE A 46 -8.77 5.54 -4.22
CA ILE A 46 -8.73 6.53 -3.14
C ILE A 46 -10.11 7.18 -3.00
N GLU A 47 -10.71 7.02 -1.83
CA GLU A 47 -11.92 7.77 -1.42
C GLU A 47 -11.55 9.08 -0.74
N ARG A 48 -10.46 9.09 0.03
CA ARG A 48 -9.99 10.28 0.74
C ARG A 48 -8.49 10.22 1.01
N VAL A 49 -7.82 11.35 0.85
CA VAL A 49 -6.45 11.58 1.37
C VAL A 49 -6.57 12.13 2.79
N LEU A 50 -6.02 11.40 3.77
CA LEU A 50 -6.02 11.78 5.19
C LEU A 50 -4.77 12.57 5.60
N LYS A 51 -3.66 12.37 4.88
CA LYS A 51 -2.39 13.08 5.08
C LYS A 51 -1.62 13.17 3.77
N GLY A 52 -0.92 14.27 3.53
CA GLY A 52 -0.13 14.49 2.33
C GLY A 52 -0.97 15.05 1.17
N THR A 53 -0.44 14.98 -0.04
CA THR A 53 -1.15 15.43 -1.25
C THR A 53 -0.97 14.40 -2.36
N PHE A 54 -2.07 14.02 -3.00
CA PHE A 54 -2.08 13.11 -4.12
C PHE A 54 -3.05 13.62 -5.18
N LYS A 55 -2.66 13.52 -6.46
CA LYS A 55 -3.50 13.89 -7.61
C LYS A 55 -3.93 12.63 -8.32
N GLY A 56 -5.22 12.32 -8.27
CA GLY A 56 -5.82 11.15 -8.89
C GLY A 56 -6.73 10.39 -7.93
N ASN A 57 -7.47 9.43 -8.48
CA ASN A 57 -8.46 8.64 -7.74
C ASN A 57 -8.02 7.18 -7.56
N THR A 58 -6.89 6.80 -8.16
CA THR A 58 -6.30 5.47 -8.07
C THR A 58 -4.79 5.59 -7.89
N VAL A 59 -4.21 4.69 -7.09
CA VAL A 59 -2.78 4.61 -6.85
C VAL A 59 -2.34 3.15 -6.76
N PRO A 60 -1.25 2.75 -7.44
CA PRO A 60 -0.62 1.46 -7.16
C PRO A 60 0.11 1.54 -5.82
N ILE A 61 -0.22 0.63 -4.91
CA ILE A 61 0.45 0.48 -3.62
C ILE A 61 1.28 -0.79 -3.65
N TYR A 62 2.54 -0.71 -3.26
CA TYR A 62 3.46 -1.84 -3.25
C TYR A 62 3.68 -2.37 -1.83
N THR A 63 3.82 -3.68 -1.70
CA THR A 63 4.12 -4.35 -0.43
C THR A 63 4.86 -5.67 -0.66
N GLY A 64 5.69 -6.08 0.30
CA GLY A 64 6.23 -7.44 0.35
C GLY A 64 5.16 -8.53 0.45
N PHE A 65 5.60 -9.79 0.48
CA PHE A 65 4.81 -11.01 0.55
C PHE A 65 4.39 -11.43 1.96
N GLY A 66 5.08 -11.01 3.02
CA GLY A 66 4.72 -11.42 4.38
C GLY A 66 5.80 -11.12 5.43
N THR A 67 5.86 -11.92 6.49
CA THR A 67 6.73 -11.63 7.65
C THR A 67 8.22 -11.63 7.31
N GLY A 68 8.65 -12.38 6.30
CA GLY A 68 10.05 -12.45 5.86
C GLY A 68 10.56 -11.18 5.17
N ASP A 69 9.69 -10.40 4.56
CA ASP A 69 10.01 -9.14 3.85
C ASP A 69 9.15 -7.95 4.32
N CYS A 70 8.57 -8.07 5.51
CA CYS A 70 7.69 -7.10 6.16
C CYS A 70 6.44 -6.72 5.33
N GLY A 71 5.96 -7.63 4.48
CA GLY A 71 4.83 -7.45 3.59
C GLY A 71 3.43 -7.72 4.16
N ARG A 72 2.43 -7.10 3.54
CA ARG A 72 0.99 -7.13 3.83
C ARG A 72 0.16 -7.91 2.80
N LEU A 73 0.70 -8.97 2.21
CA LEU A 73 0.00 -9.71 1.14
C LEU A 73 -1.37 -10.23 1.58
N GLY A 74 -1.48 -10.76 2.81
CA GLY A 74 -2.73 -11.25 3.36
C GLY A 74 -3.80 -10.15 3.44
N GLU A 75 -3.42 -8.96 3.92
CA GLU A 75 -4.33 -7.82 4.00
C GLU A 75 -4.72 -7.29 2.63
N PHE A 76 -3.81 -7.31 1.65
CA PHE A 76 -4.10 -6.92 0.27
C PHE A 76 -5.12 -7.86 -0.37
N ILE A 77 -4.89 -9.18 -0.29
CA ILE A 77 -5.81 -10.18 -0.81
C ILE A 77 -7.17 -10.06 -0.12
N GLY A 78 -7.18 -9.93 1.21
CA GLY A 78 -8.42 -9.77 1.98
C GLY A 78 -9.22 -8.55 1.55
N ALA A 79 -8.57 -7.38 1.45
CA ALA A 79 -9.21 -6.14 1.02
C ALA A 79 -9.75 -6.21 -0.42
N ALA A 80 -9.04 -6.89 -1.33
CA ALA A 80 -9.49 -7.08 -2.70
C ALA A 80 -10.63 -8.10 -2.81
N TYR A 81 -10.58 -9.18 -2.03
CA TYR A 81 -11.64 -10.19 -2.01
C TYR A 81 -12.99 -9.61 -1.58
N ILE A 82 -12.98 -8.75 -0.56
CA ILE A 82 -14.20 -8.10 -0.04
C ILE A 82 -14.56 -6.81 -0.80
N TYR A 83 -13.85 -6.45 -1.86
CA TYR A 83 -14.06 -5.23 -2.65
C TYR A 83 -15.53 -4.93 -3.03
N PRO A 84 -16.37 -5.93 -3.38
CA PRO A 84 -17.79 -5.70 -3.67
C PRO A 84 -18.59 -5.14 -2.48
N ASP A 85 -18.18 -5.42 -1.24
CA ASP A 85 -18.80 -4.87 -0.04
C ASP A 85 -18.25 -3.47 0.24
N LYS A 86 -19.02 -2.44 -0.14
CA LYS A 86 -18.63 -1.03 -0.01
C LYS A 86 -18.41 -0.55 1.42
N LYS A 87 -18.87 -1.29 2.45
CA LYS A 87 -18.66 -0.91 3.85
C LYS A 87 -17.43 -1.61 4.41
N MET A 88 -17.32 -2.92 4.18
CA MET A 88 -16.26 -3.74 4.74
C MET A 88 -14.94 -3.68 3.94
N SER A 89 -14.94 -3.17 2.71
CA SER A 89 -13.71 -3.02 1.90
C SER A 89 -12.93 -1.74 2.15
N VAL A 90 -13.45 -0.83 2.99
CA VAL A 90 -12.81 0.47 3.21
C VAL A 90 -11.69 0.34 4.24
N VAL A 91 -10.46 0.56 3.79
CA VAL A 91 -9.24 0.47 4.59
C VAL A 91 -8.47 1.79 4.53
N GLU A 92 -7.59 2.00 5.50
CA GLU A 92 -6.64 3.11 5.51
C GLU A 92 -5.22 2.55 5.46
N PHE A 93 -4.38 3.12 4.60
CA PHE A 93 -2.96 2.78 4.51
C PHE A 93 -2.10 4.02 4.66
N GLY A 94 -1.11 3.92 5.54
CA GLY A 94 0.05 4.80 5.59
C GLY A 94 1.09 4.31 4.61
N LEU A 95 1.51 5.22 3.74
CA LEU A 95 2.38 4.98 2.61
C LEU A 95 3.65 5.78 2.77
N SER A 96 4.78 5.10 2.56
CA SER A 96 6.06 5.75 2.33
C SER A 96 6.23 5.98 0.83
N LYS A 97 6.90 7.06 0.48
CA LYS A 97 7.12 7.49 -0.89
C LYS A 97 8.58 7.21 -1.30
N SER A 98 8.77 6.66 -2.50
CA SER A 98 10.07 6.58 -3.17
C SER A 98 9.96 7.17 -4.58
N GLU A 99 11.07 7.68 -5.12
CA GLU A 99 11.15 8.16 -6.50
C GLU A 99 12.21 7.34 -7.23
N PHE A 100 11.86 6.77 -8.39
CA PHE A 100 12.80 6.07 -9.26
C PHE A 100 12.49 6.36 -10.73
N GLU A 101 13.51 6.72 -11.50
CA GLU A 101 13.38 7.11 -12.93
C GLU A 101 12.28 8.17 -13.20
N GLY A 102 12.08 9.09 -12.24
CA GLY A 102 11.05 10.13 -12.34
C GLY A 102 9.62 9.65 -12.08
N GLN A 103 9.45 8.39 -11.66
CA GLN A 103 8.19 7.83 -11.21
C GLN A 103 8.14 7.73 -9.69
N THR A 104 7.00 8.14 -9.13
CA THR A 104 6.74 8.00 -7.70
C THR A 104 6.12 6.64 -7.39
N PHE A 105 6.71 5.93 -6.42
CA PHE A 105 6.23 4.67 -5.90
C PHE A 105 5.77 4.84 -4.46
N TYR A 106 4.64 4.21 -4.13
CA TYR A 106 4.10 4.20 -2.78
C TYR A 106 4.14 2.80 -2.21
N PHE A 107 4.73 2.63 -1.04
CA PHE A 107 4.87 1.34 -0.40
C PHE A 107 4.37 1.35 1.03
N THR A 108 3.90 0.19 1.49
CA THR A 108 3.46 -0.03 2.87
C THR A 108 3.96 -1.38 3.37
N ARG A 109 4.29 -1.44 4.65
CA ARG A 109 4.81 -2.62 5.37
C ARG A 109 3.97 -2.88 6.61
N ILE A 110 4.09 -4.09 7.17
CA ILE A 110 3.35 -4.51 8.38
C ILE A 110 3.51 -3.57 9.59
N CYS A 111 4.64 -2.86 9.68
CA CYS A 111 4.91 -1.91 10.75
C CYS A 111 4.37 -0.50 10.50
N ASP A 112 4.01 -0.18 9.25
CA ASP A 112 3.48 1.13 8.87
C ASP A 112 2.03 1.30 9.37
N TYR A 113 1.50 2.52 9.28
CA TYR A 113 0.11 2.78 9.66
C TYR A 113 -0.83 2.00 8.75
N ALA A 114 -1.81 1.33 9.35
CA ALA A 114 -2.93 0.76 8.63
C ALA A 114 -4.14 0.70 9.55
N LYS A 115 -5.33 0.89 8.98
CA LYS A 115 -6.60 0.68 9.67
C LYS A 115 -7.50 -0.17 8.81
N PHE A 116 -7.95 -1.28 9.37
CA PHE A 116 -8.90 -2.19 8.73
C PHE A 116 -10.26 -2.05 9.42
N PRO A 117 -11.36 -2.38 8.73
CA PRO A 117 -12.66 -2.43 9.37
C PRO A 117 -12.63 -3.38 10.57
N GLU A 118 -13.31 -3.01 11.64
CA GLU A 118 -13.53 -3.90 12.77
C GLU A 118 -14.36 -5.10 12.27
N GLN A 119 -13.93 -6.31 12.65
CA GLN A 119 -14.67 -7.54 12.38
C GLN A 119 -15.87 -7.65 13.30
#